data_AF-A0A840HIE6-F1
#
_entry.id   AF-A0A840HIE6-F1
#
_cell.length_a   1.000
_cell.length_b   1.000
_cell.length_c   1.000
_cell.angle_alpha   90.00
_cell.angle_beta   90.00
_cell.angle_gamma   90.00
#
_symmetry.space_group_name_H-M   'P 1'
#
loop_
_entity.id
_entity.type
_entity.pdbx_description
1 polymer ?
#
loop_
_entity_poly.entity_id
_entity_poly.type
_entity_poly.pdbx_seq_one_letter_code
_entity_poly.pdbx_strand_id
1 'polypeptide(L)'
;MIRMLLVGYCFGIRSERRLCDEVHLNLAYRWFCRLDLERTVNDHSTFSKNGTAASVGAIFFRRVFETVLRHCIRARLVGGEGSRSTRA
;
A
#
# COMPACT_ATOMS: atom_id res chain seq x y z
N MET A 1 -6.89 5.86 5.95
CA MET A 1 -5.76 6.43 5.17
C MET A 1 -4.55 5.51 5.11
N ILE A 2 -3.94 5.06 6.22
CA ILE A 2 -2.74 4.19 6.18
C ILE A 2 -2.91 2.96 5.26
N ARG A 3 -4.08 2.30 5.30
CA ARG A 3 -4.36 1.15 4.43
C ARG A 3 -4.44 1.51 2.94
N MET A 4 -4.97 2.69 2.60
CA MET A 4 -4.95 3.17 1.21
C MET A 4 -3.52 3.47 0.78
N LEU A 5 -2.73 4.13 1.63
CA LEU A 5 -1.31 4.39 1.35
C LEU A 5 -0.51 3.10 1.16
N LEU A 6 -0.88 2.02 1.87
CA LEU A 6 -0.27 0.70 1.67
C LEU A 6 -0.56 0.14 0.28
N VAL A 7 -1.82 0.20 -0.15
CA VAL A 7 -2.21 -0.19 -1.52
C VAL A 7 -1.39 0.61 -2.52
N GLY A 8 -1.28 1.93 -2.34
CA GLY A 8 -0.49 2.75 -3.24
C GLY A 8 1.01 2.39 -3.25
N TYR A 9 1.60 2.09 -2.10
CA TYR A 9 2.99 1.68 -2.02
C TYR A 9 3.24 0.30 -2.66
N CYS A 10 2.41 -0.70 -2.34
CA CYS A 10 2.56 -2.08 -2.83
C CYS A 10 2.30 -2.20 -4.34
N PHE A 11 1.36 -1.43 -4.88
CA PHE A 11 0.97 -1.48 -6.29
C PHE A 11 1.56 -0.31 -7.13
N GLY A 12 2.47 0.47 -6.56
CA GLY A 12 3.17 1.55 -7.27
C GLY A 12 2.29 2.75 -7.64
N ILE A 13 1.15 2.95 -6.98
CA ILE A 13 0.24 4.09 -7.22
C ILE A 13 0.76 5.31 -6.44
N ARG A 14 1.27 6.29 -7.17
CA ARG A 14 1.88 7.51 -6.61
C ARG A 14 0.92 8.70 -6.53
N SER A 15 -0.16 8.69 -7.31
CA SER A 15 -1.17 9.75 -7.34
C SER A 15 -2.29 9.44 -6.35
N GLU A 16 -2.57 10.37 -5.45
CA GLU A 16 -3.64 10.25 -4.46
C GLU A 16 -5.01 10.13 -5.12
N ARG A 17 -5.26 10.86 -6.22
CA ARG A 17 -6.49 10.74 -7.01
C ARG A 17 -6.65 9.33 -7.56
N ARG A 18 -5.61 8.84 -8.23
CA ARG A 18 -5.60 7.47 -8.79
C ARG A 18 -5.77 6.41 -7.71
N LEU A 19 -5.20 6.64 -6.52
CA LEU A 19 -5.37 5.73 -5.38
C LEU A 19 -6.81 5.73 -4.86
N CYS A 20 -7.47 6.89 -4.79
CA CYS A 20 -8.90 6.96 -4.47
C CYS A 20 -9.74 6.22 -5.52
N ASP A 21 -9.45 6.42 -6.82
CA ASP A 21 -10.18 5.75 -7.92
C ASP A 21 -10.01 4.24 -7.86
N GLU A 22 -8.77 3.77 -7.67
CA GLU A 22 -8.47 2.34 -7.58
C GLU A 22 -9.14 1.69 -6.36
N VAL A 23 -9.13 2.37 -5.20
CA VAL A 23 -9.86 1.92 -4.01
C VAL A 23 -11.37 1.98 -4.23
N HIS A 24 -11.88 2.87 -5.08
CA HIS A 24 -13.30 2.93 -5.41
C HIS A 24 -13.74 1.74 -6.27
N LEU A 25 -12.94 1.40 -7.27
CA LEU A 25 -13.25 0.40 -8.30
C LEU A 25 -12.89 -1.03 -7.87
N ASN A 26 -11.91 -1.21 -7.00
CA ASN A 26 -11.42 -2.52 -6.60
C ASN A 26 -12.00 -2.96 -5.25
N LEU A 27 -12.88 -3.97 -5.29
CA LEU A 27 -13.54 -4.52 -4.10
C LEU A 27 -12.56 -5.07 -3.06
N ALA A 28 -11.45 -5.69 -3.50
CA ALA A 28 -10.42 -6.19 -2.61
C ALA A 28 -9.72 -5.04 -1.86
N TYR A 29 -9.50 -3.91 -2.52
CA TYR A 29 -8.92 -2.72 -1.89
C TYR A 29 -9.89 -2.04 -0.91
N ARG A 30 -11.21 -2.02 -1.20
CA ARG A 30 -12.24 -1.56 -0.23
C ARG A 30 -12.26 -2.43 1.02
N TRP A 31 -12.33 -3.75 0.82
CA TRP A 31 -12.30 -4.73 1.91
C TRP A 31 -11.05 -4.55 2.77
N PHE A 32 -9.87 -4.46 2.14
CA PHE A 32 -8.62 -4.23 2.83
C PHE A 32 -8.63 -2.91 3.61
N CYS A 33 -9.11 -1.83 2.99
CA CYS A 33 -9.20 -0.52 3.62
C CYS A 33 -10.25 -0.43 4.74
N ARG A 34 -11.06 -1.50 4.95
CA ARG A 34 -12.25 -1.51 5.81
C ARG A 34 -13.23 -0.38 5.44
N LEU A 35 -13.38 -0.17 4.13
CA LEU A 35 -14.43 0.68 3.59
C LEU A 35 -15.62 -0.23 3.32
N ASP A 36 -16.75 0.09 3.96
CA ASP A 36 -18.00 -0.63 3.72
C ASP A 36 -18.44 -0.47 2.26
N LEU A 37 -19.25 -1.40 1.76
CA LEU A 37 -19.70 -1.38 0.36
C LEU A 37 -20.54 -0.12 0.08
N GLU A 38 -21.36 0.29 1.05
CA GLU A 38 -22.23 1.46 1.00
C GLU A 38 -21.52 2.77 1.39
N ARG A 39 -20.34 2.68 1.99
CA ARG A 39 -19.64 3.84 2.55
C ARG A 39 -18.83 4.53 1.45
N THR A 40 -19.09 5.82 1.24
CA THR A 40 -18.37 6.64 0.26
C THR A 40 -16.86 6.63 0.55
N VAL A 41 -16.07 6.33 -0.49
CA VAL A 41 -14.63 6.51 -0.42
C VAL A 41 -14.40 8.00 -0.24
N ASN A 42 -13.76 8.37 0.87
CA ASN A 42 -13.39 9.75 1.15
C ASN A 42 -12.67 10.35 -0.07
N ASP A 43 -13.19 11.49 -0.54
CA ASP A 43 -12.67 12.23 -1.67
C ASP A 43 -11.21 12.67 -1.43
N HIS A 44 -10.49 12.97 -2.52
CA HIS A 44 -9.08 13.38 -2.51
C HIS A 44 -8.82 14.58 -1.59
N SER A 45 -9.84 15.40 -1.32
CA SER A 45 -9.82 16.49 -0.33
C SER A 45 -9.50 16.05 1.10
N THR A 46 -9.72 14.77 1.43
CA THR A 46 -9.36 14.17 2.72
C THR A 46 -7.87 13.91 2.83
N PHE A 47 -7.21 13.58 1.71
CA PHE A 47 -5.74 13.51 1.68
C PHE A 47 -5.12 14.89 1.92
N SER A 48 -5.65 15.94 1.30
CA SER A 48 -5.16 17.31 1.50
C SER A 48 -5.33 17.80 2.95
N LYS A 49 -6.50 17.56 3.57
CA LYS A 49 -6.76 17.92 4.98
C LYS A 49 -5.90 17.15 5.98
N ASN A 50 -5.53 15.91 5.67
CA ASN A 50 -4.67 15.08 6.50
C ASN A 50 -3.23 14.99 5.97
N GLY A 51 -2.83 15.85 5.01
CA GLY A 51 -1.67 15.63 4.14
C GLY A 51 -0.37 15.40 4.90
N THR A 52 -0.12 16.20 5.95
CA THR A 52 1.06 16.05 6.81
C THR A 52 1.02 14.74 7.60
N ALA A 53 -0.12 14.42 8.23
CA ALA A 53 -0.26 13.18 9.01
C ALA A 53 -0.25 11.92 8.15
N ALA A 54 -0.82 11.98 6.94
CA ALA A 54 -0.81 10.91 5.96
C ALA A 54 0.60 10.68 5.41
N SER A 55 1.33 11.75 5.10
CA SER A 55 2.72 11.68 4.64
C SER A 55 3.67 11.13 5.71
N VAL A 56 3.54 11.61 6.95
CA VAL A 56 4.32 11.10 8.09
C VAL A 56 3.99 9.63 8.35
N GLY A 57 2.71 9.25 8.30
CA GLY A 57 2.28 7.86 8.40
C GLY A 57 2.84 6.98 7.28
N ALA A 58 2.89 7.48 6.04
CA ALA A 58 3.48 6.78 4.90
C ALA A 58 5.00 6.59 5.07
N ILE A 59 5.73 7.62 5.50
CA ILE A 59 7.18 7.55 5.75
C ILE A 59 7.48 6.58 6.90
N PHE A 60 6.75 6.68 8.01
CA PHE A 60 6.89 5.78 9.15
C PHE A 60 6.63 4.34 8.74
N PHE A 61 5.52 4.09 8.04
CA PHE A 61 5.19 2.76 7.55
C PHE A 61 6.27 2.22 6.60
N ARG A 62 6.71 3.01 5.62
CA ARG A 62 7.78 2.63 4.69
C ARG A 62 9.02 2.18 5.43
N ARG A 63 9.43 2.93 6.47
CA ARG A 63 10.60 2.58 7.28
C ARG A 63 10.41 1.26 8.03
N VAL A 64 9.23 1.04 8.62
CA VAL A 64 8.91 -0.23 9.30
C VAL A 64 8.89 -1.38 8.31
N PHE A 65 8.22 -1.23 7.18
CA PHE A 65 8.13 -2.24 6.12
C PHE A 65 9.52 -2.59 5.56
N GLU A 66 10.33 -1.60 5.19
CA GLU A 66 11.70 -1.82 4.70
C GLU A 66 12.58 -2.52 5.75
N THR A 67 12.37 -2.21 7.03
CA THR A 67 13.08 -2.88 8.13
C THR A 67 12.68 -4.34 8.22
N VAL A 68 11.37 -4.64 8.25
CA VAL A 68 10.85 -6.01 8.28
C VAL A 68 11.30 -6.78 7.03
N LEU A 69 11.16 -6.19 5.85
CA LEU A 69 11.60 -6.79 4.59
C LEU A 69 13.09 -7.12 4.61
N ARG A 70 13.93 -6.22 5.13
CA ARG A 70 15.37 -6.46 5.30
C ARG A 70 15.64 -7.63 6.25
N HIS A 71 14.88 -7.77 7.33
CA HIS A 71 14.97 -8.94 8.21
C HIS A 71 14.54 -10.22 7.49
N CYS A 72 13.45 -10.20 6.73
CA CYS A 72 13.00 -11.35 5.93
C CYS A 72 14.03 -11.76 4.87
N ILE A 73 14.67 -10.79 4.18
CA ILE A 73 15.76 -11.05 3.23
C ILE A 73 16.94 -11.72 3.93
N ARG A 74 17.37 -11.19 5.09
CA ARG A 74 18.46 -11.78 5.89
C ARG A 74 18.13 -13.20 6.36
N ALA A 75 16.87 -13.45 6.71
CA ALA A 75 16.36 -14.75 7.10
C ALA A 75 16.08 -15.68 5.90
N ARG A 76 16.37 -15.26 4.66
CA ARG A 76 16.07 -15.99 3.41
C ARG A 76 14.60 -16.40 3.26
N LEU A 77 13.69 -15.64 3.89
CA LEU A 77 12.24 -15.84 3.78
C LEU A 77 11.64 -15.20 2.52
N VAL A 78 12.43 -14.39 1.81
CA VAL A 78 12.03 -13.75 0.55
C VAL A 78 12.70 -14.50 -0.59
N GLY A 79 11.93 -15.32 -1.31
CA GLY A 79 12.36 -15.95 -2.56
C GLY A 79 12.29 -14.93 -3.70
N GLY A 80 13.42 -14.67 -4.34
CA GLY A 80 13.44 -13.94 -5.61
C GLY A 80 12.92 -14.84 -6.72
N GLU A 81 11.60 -15.05 -6.79
CA GLU A 81 11.02 -15.78 -7.91
C GLU A 81 10.90 -14.87 -9.13
N GLY A 82 12.03 -14.79 -9.84
CA GLY A 82 12.20 -14.03 -11.06
C GLY A 82 13.47 -14.44 -11.81
N SER A 83 13.80 -15.73 -11.88
CA SER A 83 14.46 -16.36 -13.04
C SER A 83 14.81 -17.83 -12.76
N ARG A 84 14.12 -18.71 -13.48
CA ARG A 84 14.49 -20.08 -13.88
C ARG A 84 15.30 -20.94 -12.90
N SER A 85 14.60 -21.96 -12.40
CA SER A 85 15.14 -23.32 -12.39
C SER A 85 16.02 -23.58 -13.61
N THR A 86 17.33 -23.68 -13.38
CA THR A 86 18.21 -24.55 -14.18
C THR A 86 19.24 -25.14 -13.22
N ARG A 87 18.82 -26.18 -12.50
CA ARG A 87 19.73 -27.22 -12.03
C ARG A 87 19.49 -28.43 -12.91
N ALA A 88 20.40 -28.65 -13.84
CA ALA A 88 20.76 -29.95 -14.42
C ALA A 88 22.19 -29.80 -14.93
#